data_AF-A0A497QUT8-F1
#
_entry.id   AF-A0A497QUT8-F1
#
_cell.length_a   1.000
_cell.length_b   1.000
_cell.length_c   1.000
_cell.angle_alpha   90.00
_cell.angle_beta   90.00
_cell.angle_gamma   90.00
#
_symmetry.space_group_name_H-M   'P 1'
#
loop_
_entity.id
_entity.type
_entity.pdbx_description
1 polymer ?
#
loop_
_entity_poly.entity_id
_entity_poly.type
_entity_poly.pdbx_seq_one_letter_code
_entity_poly.pdbx_strand_id
1 'polypeptide(L)'
;MTKPKATWNYTREYLEKSPVLRYNKELKKKRQIIQLTRTIKYIITESSEEAFTLEGSLIAAIKPPLNQMTWEYPLIEVTLGEAIPRVIITRQVSQTNSYIFGPFNVGTNIQTALTGFLRIIPLCDYAKPLKKGKSPHCFKGAFNQCMAPCKRPDQIAAYLYQVQLFIEQLEHQGVETIKKLERIMEREIAEEKFEAAAKSRDQLLAIKTLFDGKVIPLVLKKYMPAIQEILHTKTSLLKIL
;
A
#
# COMPACT_ATOMS: atom_id res chain seq x y z
N MET A 1 -14.60 -18.95 1.35
CA MET A 1 -13.21 -19.46 1.22
C MET A 1 -13.05 -20.10 -0.16
N THR A 2 -12.66 -19.32 -1.17
CA THR A 2 -12.38 -19.82 -2.52
C THR A 2 -10.87 -19.88 -2.71
N LYS A 3 -10.33 -21.10 -2.85
CA LYS A 3 -8.89 -21.38 -3.02
C LYS A 3 -8.35 -20.77 -4.32
N PRO A 4 -7.07 -20.32 -4.37
CA PRO A 4 -6.47 -19.78 -5.58
C PRO A 4 -6.24 -20.90 -6.59
N LYS A 5 -6.84 -20.79 -7.79
CA LYS A 5 -6.61 -21.67 -8.94
C LYS A 5 -6.36 -20.80 -10.18
N ALA A 6 -5.15 -20.27 -10.33
CA ALA A 6 -4.77 -19.57 -11.54
C ALA A 6 -3.40 -20.06 -12.02
N THR A 7 -3.42 -21.03 -12.94
CA THR A 7 -2.28 -21.43 -13.77
C THR A 7 -2.61 -21.06 -15.23
N TRP A 8 -1.60 -20.93 -16.10
CA TRP A 8 -1.76 -20.63 -17.54
C TRP A 8 -2.85 -21.47 -18.25
N ASN A 9 -3.03 -22.71 -17.80
CA ASN A 9 -4.05 -23.62 -18.30
C ASN A 9 -5.48 -23.11 -18.10
N TYR A 10 -5.75 -22.35 -17.03
CA TYR A 10 -7.05 -21.75 -16.75
C TYR A 10 -7.39 -20.61 -17.73
N THR A 11 -6.41 -19.76 -18.03
CA THR A 11 -6.56 -18.65 -18.99
C THR A 11 -6.85 -19.17 -20.39
N ARG A 12 -6.13 -20.22 -20.79
CA ARG A 12 -6.34 -20.92 -22.06
C ARG A 12 -7.73 -21.57 -22.12
N GLU A 13 -8.13 -22.28 -21.07
CA GLU A 13 -9.46 -22.91 -20.98
C GLU A 13 -10.61 -21.88 -21.03
N TYR A 14 -10.43 -20.71 -20.43
CA TYR A 14 -11.40 -19.60 -20.46
C TYR A 14 -11.63 -19.03 -21.87
N LEU A 15 -10.60 -19.06 -22.72
CA LEU A 15 -10.66 -18.57 -24.10
C LEU A 15 -11.11 -19.65 -25.10
N GLU A 16 -10.73 -20.91 -24.87
CA GLU A 16 -10.98 -22.02 -25.80
C GLU A 16 -12.38 -22.65 -25.68
N LYS A 17 -12.98 -22.65 -24.48
CA LYS A 17 -14.31 -23.24 -24.28
C LYS A 17 -15.43 -22.21 -24.41
N SER A 18 -15.95 -22.02 -25.62
CA SER A 18 -17.27 -21.40 -25.76
C SER A 18 -18.13 -21.95 -26.91
N PRO A 19 -18.77 -23.12 -26.74
CA PRO A 19 -19.97 -23.48 -27.46
C PRO A 19 -21.23 -23.40 -26.55
N VAL A 20 -22.13 -22.49 -26.91
CA VAL A 20 -23.61 -22.59 -26.83
C VAL A 20 -24.31 -22.72 -25.44
N LEU A 21 -24.80 -21.55 -24.99
CA LEU A 21 -26.14 -21.21 -24.42
C LEU A 21 -26.71 -21.93 -23.16
N ARG A 22 -26.52 -21.29 -22.00
CA ARG A 22 -27.58 -21.07 -20.98
C ARG A 22 -27.56 -19.61 -20.53
N TYR A 23 -28.71 -18.97 -20.40
CA TYR A 23 -28.83 -17.56 -19.97
C TYR A 23 -28.42 -17.42 -18.50
N ASN A 24 -27.13 -17.14 -18.27
CA ASN A 24 -26.58 -16.95 -16.94
C ASN A 24 -25.81 -15.62 -16.93
N LYS A 25 -26.05 -14.77 -15.93
CA LYS A 25 -25.45 -13.41 -15.80
C LYS A 25 -23.91 -13.45 -15.90
N GLU A 26 -23.33 -14.53 -15.38
CA GLU A 26 -21.90 -14.86 -15.50
C GLU A 26 -21.46 -15.05 -16.96
N LEU A 27 -22.21 -15.78 -17.79
CA LEU A 27 -21.87 -15.99 -19.20
C LEU A 27 -21.97 -14.69 -20.02
N LYS A 28 -22.89 -13.78 -19.67
CA LYS A 28 -22.97 -12.44 -20.28
C LYS A 28 -21.72 -11.63 -19.95
N LYS A 29 -21.28 -11.64 -18.69
CA LYS A 29 -20.03 -11.00 -18.25
C LYS A 29 -18.82 -11.60 -18.96
N LYS A 30 -18.69 -12.94 -19.01
CA LYS A 30 -17.60 -13.62 -19.73
C LYS A 30 -17.54 -13.24 -21.21
N ARG A 31 -18.69 -13.21 -21.91
CA ARG A 31 -18.76 -12.78 -23.31
C ARG A 31 -18.35 -11.31 -23.49
N GLN A 32 -18.80 -10.42 -22.61
CA GLN A 32 -18.38 -9.02 -22.62
C GLN A 32 -16.87 -8.87 -22.40
N ILE A 33 -16.29 -9.66 -21.50
CA ILE A 33 -14.84 -9.70 -21.28
C ILE A 33 -14.14 -10.08 -22.59
N ILE A 34 -14.53 -11.20 -23.22
CA ILE A 34 -13.93 -11.66 -24.47
C ILE A 34 -14.08 -10.63 -25.59
N GLN A 35 -15.26 -10.01 -25.73
CA GLN A 35 -15.53 -9.02 -26.78
C GLN A 35 -14.78 -7.69 -26.60
N LEU A 36 -14.54 -7.26 -25.35
CA LEU A 36 -13.86 -6.00 -25.05
C LEU A 36 -12.34 -6.14 -24.93
N THR A 37 -11.84 -7.36 -24.76
CA THR A 37 -10.41 -7.62 -24.60
C THR A 37 -9.70 -7.53 -25.94
N ARG A 38 -8.74 -6.62 -26.05
CA ARG A 38 -7.85 -6.49 -27.21
C ARG A 38 -6.43 -7.01 -26.93
N THR A 39 -6.02 -6.93 -25.68
CA THR A 39 -4.66 -7.25 -25.22
C THR A 39 -4.73 -7.93 -23.87
N ILE A 40 -3.89 -8.93 -23.67
CA ILE A 40 -3.73 -9.63 -22.39
C ILE A 40 -2.31 -9.39 -21.91
N LYS A 41 -2.18 -8.87 -20.68
CA LYS A 41 -0.92 -8.71 -19.96
C LYS A 41 -0.95 -9.60 -18.71
N TYR A 42 0.18 -10.17 -18.34
CA TYR A 42 0.32 -11.00 -17.15
C TYR A 42 1.62 -10.68 -16.43
N ILE A 43 1.63 -10.91 -15.12
CA ILE A 43 2.81 -10.75 -14.27
C ILE A 43 3.06 -12.09 -13.59
N ILE A 44 4.28 -12.60 -13.69
CA ILE A 44 4.68 -13.84 -13.05
C ILE A 44 5.06 -13.54 -11.60
N THR A 45 4.43 -14.22 -10.65
CA THR A 45 4.75 -14.15 -9.23
C THR A 45 5.39 -15.45 -8.74
N GLU A 46 6.11 -15.40 -7.62
CA GLU A 46 6.81 -16.54 -7.03
C GLU A 46 5.87 -17.41 -6.18
N SER A 47 4.77 -16.84 -5.70
CA SER A 47 3.77 -17.56 -4.91
C SER A 47 2.33 -17.13 -5.22
N SER A 48 1.37 -17.97 -4.80
CA SER A 48 -0.06 -17.66 -4.88
C SER A 48 -0.49 -16.54 -3.93
N GLU A 49 0.18 -16.40 -2.79
CA GLU A 49 -0.02 -15.33 -1.81
C GLU A 49 0.43 -13.98 -2.40
N GLU A 50 1.53 -13.98 -3.13
CA GLU A 50 2.04 -12.81 -3.86
C GLU A 50 1.10 -12.42 -5.00
N ALA A 51 0.62 -13.39 -5.79
CA ALA A 51 -0.37 -13.15 -6.85
C ALA A 51 -1.65 -12.49 -6.30
N PHE A 52 -2.17 -12.98 -5.17
CA PHE A 52 -3.39 -12.42 -4.56
C PHE A 52 -3.20 -10.96 -4.11
N THR A 53 -2.06 -10.67 -3.49
CA THR A 53 -1.66 -9.31 -3.07
C THR A 53 -1.51 -8.37 -4.28
N LEU A 54 -0.87 -8.86 -5.34
CA LEU A 54 -0.70 -8.12 -6.59
C LEU A 54 -2.06 -7.83 -7.26
N GLU A 55 -2.94 -8.81 -7.32
CA GLU A 55 -4.28 -8.68 -7.89
C GLU A 55 -5.05 -7.55 -7.22
N GLY A 56 -5.12 -7.59 -5.89
CA GLY A 56 -5.87 -6.60 -5.12
C GLY A 56 -5.33 -5.20 -5.33
N SER A 57 -4.01 -5.06 -5.39
CA SER A 57 -3.34 -3.80 -5.66
C SER A 57 -3.62 -3.27 -7.08
N LEU A 58 -3.56 -4.14 -8.09
CA LEU A 58 -3.89 -3.79 -9.49
C LEU A 58 -5.35 -3.41 -9.66
N ILE A 59 -6.27 -4.11 -8.98
CA ILE A 59 -7.70 -3.78 -9.01
C ILE A 59 -7.93 -2.41 -8.35
N ALA A 60 -7.31 -2.15 -7.21
CA ALA A 60 -7.42 -0.86 -6.52
C ALA A 60 -6.87 0.30 -7.39
N ALA A 61 -5.79 0.04 -8.15
CA ALA A 61 -5.17 0.98 -9.07
C ALA A 61 -6.00 1.27 -10.32
N ILE A 62 -6.38 0.21 -11.05
CA ILE A 62 -6.96 0.29 -12.39
C ILE A 62 -8.47 0.49 -12.35
N LYS A 63 -9.14 -0.03 -11.32
CA LYS A 63 -10.61 -0.09 -11.19
C LYS A 63 -11.28 -0.56 -12.49
N PRO A 64 -11.05 -1.82 -12.91
CA PRO A 64 -11.59 -2.31 -14.17
C PRO A 64 -13.12 -2.24 -14.18
N PRO A 65 -13.77 -1.78 -15.27
CA PRO A 65 -15.21 -1.51 -15.30
C PRO A 65 -16.07 -2.77 -15.08
N LEU A 66 -15.55 -3.94 -15.44
CA LEU A 66 -16.26 -5.22 -15.27
C LEU A 66 -15.93 -5.91 -13.93
N ASN A 67 -15.01 -5.36 -13.14
CA ASN A 67 -14.73 -5.92 -11.83
C ASN A 67 -15.74 -5.38 -10.81
N GLN A 68 -16.59 -6.26 -10.31
CA GLN A 68 -17.62 -5.94 -9.33
C GLN A 68 -17.07 -5.82 -7.91
N MET A 69 -15.90 -6.40 -7.66
CA MET A 69 -15.25 -6.36 -6.36
C MET A 69 -14.38 -5.10 -6.28
N THR A 70 -14.84 -4.12 -5.50
CA THR A 70 -14.00 -3.03 -5.01
C THR A 70 -13.11 -3.57 -3.90
N TRP A 71 -11.80 -3.42 -4.07
CA TRP A 71 -10.86 -3.68 -2.98
C TRP A 71 -10.87 -2.49 -2.03
N GLU A 72 -11.37 -2.71 -0.81
CA GLU A 72 -11.47 -1.68 0.24
C GLU A 72 -10.32 -1.73 1.25
N TYR A 73 -9.33 -2.59 1.01
CA TYR A 73 -8.21 -2.78 1.90
C TYR A 73 -7.30 -1.53 1.90
N PRO A 74 -6.94 -1.01 3.07
CA PRO A 74 -6.00 0.10 3.16
C PRO A 74 -4.60 -0.31 2.68
N LEU A 75 -3.93 0.66 2.08
CA LEU A 75 -2.56 0.62 1.60
C LEU A 75 -1.79 1.73 2.31
N ILE A 76 -0.49 1.54 2.52
CA ILE A 76 0.42 2.63 2.89
C ILE A 76 1.20 3.02 1.64
N GLU A 77 1.11 4.28 1.24
CA GLU A 77 1.81 4.83 0.09
C GLU A 77 2.88 5.84 0.53
N VAL A 78 4.06 5.76 -0.07
CA VAL A 78 5.18 6.71 0.05
C VAL A 78 5.38 7.41 -1.28
N THR A 79 5.06 8.71 -1.35
CA THR A 79 4.95 9.47 -2.62
C THR A 79 6.28 10.04 -3.14
N LEU A 80 7.15 9.21 -3.72
CA LEU A 80 8.48 9.65 -4.19
C LEU A 80 8.47 10.60 -5.41
N GLY A 81 7.35 10.68 -6.13
CA GLY A 81 7.18 11.58 -7.28
C GLY A 81 6.92 13.03 -6.89
N GLU A 82 6.80 13.34 -5.60
CA GLU A 82 6.56 14.68 -5.10
C GLU A 82 7.84 15.34 -4.59
N ALA A 83 7.86 16.68 -4.61
CA ALA A 83 8.99 17.47 -4.10
C ALA A 83 9.28 17.22 -2.60
N ILE A 84 8.27 16.77 -1.86
CA ILE A 84 8.35 16.35 -0.46
C ILE A 84 7.60 15.02 -0.40
N PRO A 85 8.30 13.87 -0.35
CA PRO A 85 7.63 12.59 -0.24
C PRO A 85 6.79 12.51 1.03
N ARG A 86 5.61 11.91 0.95
CA ARG A 86 4.65 11.78 2.05
C ARG A 86 4.32 10.33 2.29
N VAL A 87 3.98 9.98 3.52
CA VAL A 87 3.44 8.68 3.88
C VAL A 87 1.95 8.81 4.13
N ILE A 88 1.12 8.16 3.31
CA ILE A 88 -0.33 8.27 3.39
C ILE A 88 -1.00 6.90 3.43
N ILE A 89 -2.11 6.80 4.16
CA ILE A 89 -3.01 5.66 4.05
C ILE A 89 -3.98 5.94 2.91
N THR A 90 -4.02 5.06 1.93
CA THR A 90 -4.87 5.19 0.74
C THR A 90 -5.58 3.88 0.46
N ARG A 91 -6.65 3.94 -0.33
CA ARG A 91 -7.29 2.75 -0.93
C ARG A 91 -7.10 2.74 -2.46
N GLN A 92 -6.28 3.66 -2.96
CA GLN A 92 -6.02 3.87 -4.38
C GLN A 92 -4.52 4.00 -4.57
N VAL A 93 -3.99 3.24 -5.51
CA VAL A 93 -2.60 3.39 -5.95
C VAL A 93 -2.52 4.66 -6.79
N SER A 94 -1.63 5.59 -6.42
CA SER A 94 -1.36 6.74 -7.29
C SER A 94 -0.69 6.28 -8.59
N GLN A 95 -0.87 7.07 -9.65
CA GLN A 95 -0.21 6.83 -10.94
C GLN A 95 1.22 7.40 -10.97
N THR A 96 1.67 7.98 -9.87
CA THR A 96 2.99 8.62 -9.75
C THR A 96 4.03 7.66 -9.20
N ASN A 97 5.31 8.03 -9.28
CA ASN A 97 6.39 7.24 -8.71
C ASN A 97 6.23 7.15 -7.17
N SER A 98 5.76 6.01 -6.66
CA SER A 98 5.48 5.82 -5.24
C SER A 98 5.83 4.39 -4.81
N TYR A 99 6.21 4.22 -3.54
CA TYR A 99 6.24 2.89 -2.90
C TYR A 99 4.89 2.63 -2.27
N ILE A 100 4.36 1.44 -2.43
CA ILE A 100 3.03 1.09 -1.91
C ILE A 100 3.15 -0.25 -1.21
N PHE A 101 2.65 -0.29 0.03
CA PHE A 101 2.68 -1.42 0.93
C PHE A 101 1.25 -1.85 1.26
N GLY A 102 1.03 -3.16 1.32
CA GLY A 102 -0.27 -3.79 1.56
C GLY A 102 -0.71 -4.67 0.37
N PRO A 103 -2.02 -4.99 0.27
CA PRO A 103 -3.14 -4.57 1.12
C PRO A 103 -3.03 -5.04 2.58
N PHE A 104 -3.35 -4.15 3.52
CA PHE A 104 -3.46 -4.47 4.93
C PHE A 104 -4.91 -4.81 5.30
N ASN A 105 -5.12 -5.70 6.27
CA ASN A 105 -6.45 -6.14 6.68
C ASN A 105 -7.29 -4.98 7.25
N VAL A 106 -8.57 -4.90 6.87
CA VAL A 106 -9.49 -3.81 7.29
C VAL A 106 -9.67 -3.74 8.82
N GLY A 107 -9.51 -4.86 9.53
CA GLY A 107 -9.57 -4.93 11.00
C GLY A 107 -8.29 -4.47 11.72
N THR A 108 -7.19 -4.20 11.00
CA THR A 108 -5.97 -3.67 11.62
C THR A 108 -6.13 -2.18 11.88
N ASN A 109 -5.68 -1.71 13.04
CA ASN A 109 -5.66 -0.30 13.38
C ASN A 109 -4.47 0.40 12.68
N ILE A 110 -4.54 0.46 11.35
CA ILE A 110 -3.45 0.94 10.48
C ILE A 110 -3.06 2.39 10.79
N GLN A 111 -4.02 3.23 11.20
CA GLN A 111 -3.72 4.59 11.63
C GLN A 111 -2.83 4.58 12.88
N THR A 112 -3.17 3.76 13.88
CA THR A 112 -2.37 3.66 15.11
C THR A 112 -0.99 3.08 14.82
N ALA A 113 -0.89 2.07 13.95
CA ALA A 113 0.40 1.54 13.49
C ALA A 113 1.25 2.61 12.80
N LEU A 114 0.68 3.35 11.85
CA LEU A 114 1.36 4.44 11.16
C LEU A 114 1.82 5.53 12.15
N THR A 115 0.99 5.92 13.13
CA THR A 115 1.42 6.88 14.15
C THR A 115 2.57 6.36 15.00
N GLY A 116 2.63 5.05 15.27
CA GLY A 116 3.75 4.42 15.95
C GLY A 116 5.05 4.51 15.14
N PHE A 117 4.99 4.23 13.83
CA PHE A 117 6.13 4.44 12.94
C PHE A 117 6.56 5.90 12.89
N LEU A 118 5.63 6.83 12.68
CA LEU A 118 5.92 8.26 12.53
C LEU A 118 6.46 8.89 13.82
N ARG A 119 6.21 8.27 14.97
CA ARG A 119 6.82 8.66 16.24
C ARG A 119 8.33 8.39 16.28
N ILE A 120 8.78 7.31 15.63
CA ILE A 120 10.19 6.93 15.54
C ILE A 120 10.86 7.59 14.32
N ILE A 121 10.13 7.72 13.22
CA ILE A 121 10.60 8.24 11.94
C ILE A 121 9.71 9.42 11.52
N PRO A 122 10.07 10.66 11.90
CA PRO A 122 9.18 11.82 11.79
C PRO A 122 9.01 12.29 10.33
N LEU A 123 8.05 11.70 9.62
CA LEU A 123 7.74 12.00 8.22
C LEU A 123 6.47 12.83 8.05
N CYS A 124 6.31 13.40 6.86
CA CYS A 124 5.11 14.10 6.46
C CYS A 124 4.02 13.11 6.05
N ASP A 125 2.81 13.26 6.59
CA ASP A 125 1.65 12.38 6.33
C ASP A 125 0.38 13.17 5.96
N TYR A 126 0.52 14.44 5.59
CA TYR A 126 -0.61 15.24 5.08
C TYR A 126 -1.25 14.56 3.87
N ALA A 127 -2.57 14.62 3.73
CA ALA A 127 -3.29 13.95 2.64
C ALA A 127 -3.07 14.59 1.25
N LYS A 128 -2.79 15.90 1.18
CA LYS A 128 -2.57 16.63 -0.08
C LYS A 128 -1.08 16.92 -0.30
N PRO A 129 -0.61 16.95 -1.57
CA PRO A 129 0.75 17.36 -1.90
C PRO A 129 1.05 18.75 -1.35
N LEU A 130 2.22 18.88 -0.73
CA LEU A 130 2.70 20.17 -0.22
C LEU A 130 3.56 20.85 -1.29
N LYS A 131 3.27 22.13 -1.56
CA LYS A 131 4.15 22.97 -2.38
C LYS A 131 5.24 23.58 -1.49
N LYS A 132 6.49 23.61 -1.99
CA LYS A 132 7.60 24.32 -1.33
C LYS A 132 7.18 25.76 -1.01
N GLY A 133 7.44 26.22 0.22
CA GLY A 133 7.23 27.61 0.63
C GLY A 133 5.78 28.06 0.86
N LYS A 134 4.77 27.16 0.87
CA LYS A 134 3.34 27.56 0.96
C LYS A 134 2.60 27.15 2.24
N SER A 135 3.29 26.77 3.32
CA SER A 135 2.63 26.49 4.61
C SER A 135 3.25 27.35 5.72
N PRO A 136 2.71 28.55 6.00
CA PRO A 136 3.26 29.44 7.01
C PRO A 136 3.18 28.84 8.42
N HIS A 137 2.24 27.92 8.70
CA HIS A 137 2.07 27.25 10.00
C HIS A 137 1.84 25.74 9.84
N CYS A 138 2.89 24.95 10.03
CA CYS A 138 2.79 23.49 10.08
C CYS A 138 2.82 23.05 11.55
N PHE A 139 1.67 22.61 12.06
CA PHE A 139 1.52 22.11 13.44
C PHE A 139 2.45 20.92 13.71
N LYS A 140 2.47 19.92 12.81
CA LYS A 140 3.30 18.72 12.99
C LYS A 140 4.79 19.03 13.09
N GLY A 141 5.26 20.02 12.32
CA GLY A 141 6.62 20.52 12.42
C GLY A 141 6.94 21.18 13.76
N ALA A 142 6.00 21.96 14.31
CA ALA A 142 6.18 22.63 15.61
C ALA A 142 6.27 21.64 16.78
N PHE A 143 5.62 20.48 16.68
CA PHE A 143 5.62 19.43 17.71
C PHE A 143 6.61 18.29 17.43
N ASN A 144 7.58 18.48 16.52
CA ASN A 144 8.58 17.46 16.13
C ASN A 144 7.97 16.13 15.63
N GLN A 145 6.73 16.14 15.15
CA GLN A 145 6.07 14.97 14.54
C GLN A 145 6.45 14.81 13.07
N CYS A 146 7.07 15.83 12.47
CA CYS A 146 7.60 15.85 11.12
C CYS A 146 8.83 16.76 11.11
N MET A 147 9.87 16.43 10.32
CA MET A 147 11.05 17.29 10.17
C MET A 147 10.77 18.64 9.48
N ALA A 148 9.54 18.88 9.03
CA ALA A 148 9.12 20.10 8.34
C ALA A 148 9.99 20.49 7.12
N PRO A 149 10.28 19.57 6.19
CA PRO A 149 11.10 19.85 5.00
C PRO A 149 10.48 20.95 4.10
N CYS A 150 9.18 21.22 4.24
CA CYS A 150 8.48 22.31 3.56
C CYS A 150 8.93 23.71 3.99
N LYS A 151 9.46 23.85 5.22
CA LYS A 151 9.97 25.09 5.81
C LYS A 151 11.49 25.12 5.93
N ARG A 152 12.11 23.94 6.04
CA ARG A 152 13.55 23.75 6.23
C ARG A 152 14.15 23.08 5.00
N PRO A 153 14.34 23.83 3.89
CA PRO A 153 14.85 23.25 2.66
C PRO A 153 16.26 22.65 2.82
N ASP A 154 17.05 23.17 3.77
CA ASP A 154 18.34 22.64 4.22
C ASP A 154 18.24 21.21 4.75
N GLN A 155 17.08 20.82 5.31
CA GLN A 155 16.86 19.47 5.86
C GLN A 155 16.29 18.48 4.86
N ILE A 156 16.05 18.86 3.60
CA ILE A 156 15.45 17.95 2.60
C ILE A 156 16.27 16.67 2.43
N ALA A 157 17.61 16.78 2.39
CA ALA A 157 18.46 15.59 2.24
C ALA A 157 18.31 14.61 3.43
N ALA A 158 18.31 15.15 4.66
CA ALA A 158 18.09 14.35 5.87
C ALA A 158 16.67 13.77 5.93
N TYR A 159 15.67 14.51 5.44
CA TYR A 159 14.30 14.03 5.31
C TYR A 159 14.19 12.85 4.34
N LEU A 160 14.82 12.94 3.17
CA LEU A 160 14.85 11.85 2.20
C LEU A 160 15.53 10.59 2.75
N TYR A 161 16.56 10.76 3.57
CA TYR A 161 17.16 9.64 4.29
C TYR A 161 16.17 8.97 5.27
N GLN A 162 15.38 9.76 6.03
CA GLN A 162 14.32 9.21 6.88
C GLN A 162 13.21 8.51 6.07
N VAL A 163 12.88 9.01 4.87
CA VAL A 163 11.92 8.35 3.97
C VAL A 163 12.45 6.98 3.55
N GLN A 164 13.73 6.89 3.21
CA GLN A 164 14.38 5.62 2.87
C GLN A 164 14.38 4.65 4.06
N LEU A 165 14.73 5.12 5.26
CA LEU A 165 14.65 4.32 6.48
C LEU A 165 13.22 3.81 6.75
N PHE A 166 12.20 4.62 6.52
CA PHE A 166 10.81 4.21 6.68
C PHE A 166 10.42 3.10 5.70
N ILE A 167 10.83 3.22 4.44
CA ILE A 167 10.65 2.18 3.41
C ILE A 167 11.31 0.87 3.87
N GLU A 168 12.58 0.93 4.29
CA GLU A 168 13.32 -0.23 4.80
C GLU A 168 12.64 -0.85 6.03
N GLN A 169 12.11 -0.02 6.94
CA GLN A 169 11.36 -0.52 8.08
C GLN A 169 10.09 -1.27 7.64
N LEU A 170 9.33 -0.77 6.68
CA LEU A 170 8.17 -1.49 6.18
C LEU A 170 8.56 -2.79 5.44
N GLU A 171 9.68 -2.80 4.71
CA GLU A 171 10.23 -4.01 4.07
C GLU A 171 10.67 -5.06 5.11
N HIS A 172 11.20 -4.61 6.25
CA HIS A 172 11.65 -5.46 7.36
C HIS A 172 10.62 -5.57 8.50
N GLN A 173 9.32 -5.45 8.20
CA GLN A 173 8.23 -5.68 9.18
C GLN A 173 8.32 -4.83 10.46
N GLY A 174 8.94 -3.65 10.36
CA GLY A 174 9.08 -2.69 11.43
C GLY A 174 9.97 -3.13 12.60
N VAL A 175 10.83 -4.14 12.42
CA VAL A 175 11.61 -4.74 13.53
C VAL A 175 12.33 -3.70 14.38
N GLU A 176 13.03 -2.74 13.77
CA GLU A 176 13.78 -1.72 14.53
C GLU A 176 12.85 -0.66 15.13
N THR A 177 11.75 -0.34 14.45
CA THR A 177 10.70 0.55 14.96
C THR A 177 10.07 -0.04 16.23
N ILE A 178 9.71 -1.33 16.20
CA ILE A 178 9.14 -2.05 17.34
C ILE A 178 10.10 -2.00 18.53
N LYS A 179 11.38 -2.34 18.34
CA LYS A 179 12.40 -2.28 19.40
C LYS A 179 12.54 -0.90 20.01
N LYS A 180 12.56 0.15 19.18
CA LYS A 180 12.67 1.54 19.67
C LYS A 180 11.42 1.94 20.45
N LEU A 181 10.24 1.54 19.99
CA LEU A 181 8.97 1.85 20.66
C LEU A 181 8.81 1.07 21.97
N GLU A 182 9.28 -0.18 22.04
CA GLU A 182 9.39 -0.98 23.26
C GLU A 182 10.22 -0.27 24.33
N ARG A 183 11.43 0.20 23.97
CA ARG A 183 12.29 0.98 24.89
C ARG A 183 11.66 2.29 25.35
N ILE A 184 10.89 2.95 24.48
CA ILE A 184 10.16 4.17 24.85
C ILE A 184 9.07 3.85 25.86
N MET A 185 8.30 2.79 25.62
CA MET A 185 7.26 2.33 26.53
C MET A 185 7.84 1.96 27.90
N GLU A 186 8.95 1.20 27.94
CA GLU A 186 9.64 0.83 29.18
C GLU A 186 10.10 2.07 29.96
N ARG A 187 10.63 3.08 29.27
CA ARG A 187 11.00 4.36 29.90
C ARG A 187 9.79 5.09 30.46
N GLU A 188 8.68 5.16 29.72
CA GLU A 188 7.46 5.80 30.19
C GLU A 188 6.88 5.11 31.42
N ILE A 189 6.99 3.78 31.51
CA ILE A 189 6.61 3.01 32.71
C ILE A 189 7.53 3.37 33.89
N ALA A 190 8.86 3.40 33.66
CA ALA A 190 9.82 3.76 34.70
C ALA A 190 9.66 5.21 35.22
N GLU A 191 9.13 6.11 34.38
CA GLU A 191 8.80 7.49 34.72
C GLU A 191 7.35 7.66 35.25
N GLU A 192 6.64 6.57 35.51
CA GLU A 192 5.23 6.55 35.99
C GLU A 192 4.23 7.27 35.07
N LYS A 193 4.56 7.41 33.77
CA LYS A 193 3.71 8.02 32.74
C LYS A 193 2.78 6.99 32.11
N PHE A 194 1.85 6.45 32.90
CA PHE A 194 1.01 5.31 32.50
C PHE A 194 0.15 5.55 31.25
N GLU A 195 -0.39 6.76 31.05
CA GLU A 195 -1.16 7.09 29.84
C GLU A 195 -0.29 7.07 28.57
N ALA A 196 0.94 7.59 28.67
CA ALA A 196 1.88 7.59 27.56
C ALA A 196 2.34 6.15 27.25
N ALA A 197 2.65 5.37 28.28
CA ALA A 197 2.99 3.95 28.15
C ALA A 197 1.85 3.14 27.51
N ALA A 198 0.59 3.38 27.90
CA ALA A 198 -0.56 2.73 27.29
C ALA A 198 -0.67 3.07 25.80
N LYS A 199 -0.45 4.34 25.42
CA LYS A 199 -0.42 4.73 24.01
C LYS A 199 0.71 4.04 23.23
N SER A 200 1.91 3.94 23.81
CA SER A 200 3.04 3.23 23.21
C SER A 200 2.76 1.74 23.03
N ARG A 201 2.13 1.10 24.02
CA ARG A 201 1.66 -0.30 23.94
C ARG A 201 0.68 -0.50 22.80
N ASP A 202 -0.32 0.38 22.68
CA ASP A 202 -1.35 0.26 21.65
C ASP A 202 -0.75 0.47 20.23
N GLN A 203 0.20 1.40 20.09
CA GLN A 203 0.99 1.59 18.87
C GLN A 203 1.81 0.34 18.52
N LEU A 204 2.49 -0.25 19.50
CA LEU A 204 3.29 -1.46 19.32
C LEU A 204 2.42 -2.64 18.88
N LEU A 205 1.28 -2.87 19.54
CA LEU A 205 0.34 -3.93 19.17
C LEU A 205 -0.23 -3.70 17.77
N ALA A 206 -0.55 -2.46 17.41
CA ALA A 206 -1.01 -2.12 16.08
C ALA A 206 0.05 -2.42 15.00
N ILE A 207 1.34 -2.14 15.28
CA ILE A 207 2.43 -2.48 14.35
C ILE A 207 2.58 -4.00 14.22
N LYS A 208 2.59 -4.75 15.34
CA LYS A 208 2.71 -6.23 15.28
C LYS A 208 1.56 -6.85 14.49
N THR A 209 0.31 -6.46 14.79
CA THR A 209 -0.89 -6.94 14.08
C THR A 209 -0.93 -6.53 12.61
N LEU A 210 -0.31 -5.42 12.23
CA LEU A 210 -0.17 -5.01 10.83
C LEU A 210 0.62 -6.05 10.02
N PHE A 211 1.61 -6.72 10.63
CA PHE A 211 2.48 -7.70 9.98
C PHE A 211 2.13 -9.17 10.25
N ASP A 212 1.31 -9.47 11.28
CA ASP A 212 0.88 -10.84 11.63
C ASP A 212 0.16 -11.58 10.48
N GLY A 213 -0.51 -10.84 9.59
CA GLY A 213 -1.15 -11.37 8.40
C GLY A 213 -0.21 -11.34 7.20
N LYS A 214 0.83 -12.19 7.19
CA LYS A 214 1.77 -12.42 6.06
C LYS A 214 1.86 -11.24 5.08
N VAL A 215 2.57 -10.20 5.47
CA VAL A 215 2.81 -9.05 4.58
C VAL A 215 3.89 -9.43 3.58
N ILE A 216 3.54 -9.40 2.30
CA ILE A 216 4.48 -9.45 1.18
C ILE A 216 4.74 -7.98 0.78
N PRO A 217 5.79 -7.33 1.30
CA PRO A 217 5.90 -5.86 1.29
C PRO A 217 6.32 -5.28 -0.07
N LEU A 218 6.71 -6.12 -1.03
CA LEU A 218 7.53 -5.73 -2.18
C LEU A 218 6.86 -5.91 -3.54
N VAL A 219 5.62 -6.39 -3.56
CA VAL A 219 4.94 -6.79 -4.80
C VAL A 219 4.92 -5.64 -5.80
N LEU A 220 4.56 -4.42 -5.38
CA LEU A 220 4.43 -3.34 -6.33
C LEU A 220 5.78 -2.83 -6.84
N LYS A 221 6.81 -2.60 -6.01
CA LYS A 221 8.15 -2.19 -6.50
C LYS A 221 8.74 -3.19 -7.49
N LYS A 222 8.71 -4.48 -7.15
CA LYS A 222 9.21 -5.58 -7.99
C LYS A 222 8.55 -5.58 -9.37
N TYR A 223 7.25 -5.26 -9.42
CA TYR A 223 6.48 -5.24 -10.66
C TYR A 223 6.19 -3.83 -11.18
N MET A 224 6.73 -2.76 -10.59
CA MET A 224 6.38 -1.36 -10.96
C MET A 224 6.62 -1.08 -12.44
N PRO A 225 7.73 -1.53 -13.07
CA PRO A 225 7.91 -1.37 -14.51
C PRO A 225 6.77 -2.01 -15.31
N ALA A 226 6.38 -3.25 -14.97
CA ALA A 226 5.28 -3.95 -15.62
C ALA A 226 3.92 -3.28 -15.33
N ILE A 227 3.70 -2.78 -14.11
CA ILE A 227 2.48 -2.09 -13.69
C ILE A 227 2.34 -0.74 -14.40
N GLN A 228 3.43 0.04 -14.52
CA GLN A 228 3.44 1.29 -15.27
C GLN A 228 3.14 1.04 -16.74
N GLU A 229 3.75 0.01 -17.34
CA GLU A 229 3.45 -0.39 -18.70
C GLU A 229 1.97 -0.79 -18.89
N ILE A 230 1.34 -1.40 -17.88
CA ILE A 230 -0.09 -1.71 -17.85
C ILE A 230 -0.90 -0.40 -17.72
N LEU A 231 -0.59 0.48 -16.77
CA LEU A 231 -1.33 1.71 -16.49
C LEU A 231 -1.27 2.75 -17.62
N HIS A 232 -0.15 2.85 -18.35
CA HIS A 232 0.02 3.80 -19.46
C HIS A 232 -0.79 3.41 -20.70
N THR A 233 -1.03 2.11 -20.92
CA THR A 233 -2.00 1.64 -21.92
C THR A 233 -3.43 1.84 -21.42
N LYS A 234 -4.01 3.01 -21.73
CA LYS A 234 -5.40 3.42 -21.45
C LYS A 234 -6.50 2.56 -22.12
N THR A 235 -6.22 1.29 -22.38
CA THR A 235 -7.10 0.36 -23.10
C THR A 235 -7.51 -0.78 -22.20
N SER A 236 -8.72 -0.69 -21.64
CA SER A 236 -9.58 -1.82 -21.24
C SER A 236 -8.83 -3.02 -20.66
N LEU A 237 -8.07 -2.83 -19.58
CA LEU A 237 -7.32 -3.92 -18.97
C LEU A 237 -8.24 -4.75 -18.08
N LEU A 238 -8.60 -5.91 -18.61
CA LEU A 238 -9.36 -6.93 -17.93
C LEU A 238 -8.46 -7.89 -17.16
N LYS A 239 -8.91 -8.12 -15.94
CA LYS A 239 -8.64 -9.21 -15.02
C LYS A 239 -8.02 -10.47 -15.63
N ILE A 240 -6.85 -10.85 -15.11
CA ILE A 240 -6.47 -12.24 -14.88
C ILE A 240 -6.06 -12.33 -13.42
N LEU A 241 -6.86 -13.03 -12.63
CA LEU A 241 -6.54 -14.02 -11.59
C LEU A 241 -7.88 -14.66 -11.14
#